data_AF-A0A954XGI1-F1
#
_entry.id   AF-A0A954XGI1-F1
#
_cell.length_a   1.000
_cell.length_b   1.000
_cell.length_c   1.000
_cell.angle_alpha   90.00
_cell.angle_beta   90.00
_cell.angle_gamma   90.00
#
_symmetry.space_group_name_H-M   'P 1'
#
loop_
_entity.id
_entity.type
_entity.pdbx_description
1 polymer ?
#
loop_
_entity_poly.entity_id
_entity_poly.type
_entity_poly.pdbx_seq_one_letter_code
_entity_poly.pdbx_strand_id
1 'polypeptide(L)'
;DAATKANVVWHRPRLERAGQPPRMLADYAEFAKDFELDYAALFAGSSRYLAASREAAHQPNVPLADIAKRHGVDDDWLRRWTETLDVRPLGDHGSPSRSAREPGRTVAAAPLESLDTKTPPNNERPTINGWQPAGAELPIVISNSGDETLHVPGRIGPHQVAMHPTPQQFVAAVWTSPIAGRVRIEATIAHAHPACGNGVAWWLELRRPQRAAVLAEGVLDLGKQTQTAVDEFTVAKGDAVLLAVDARDANHVCDLTEVAFQVSAVAEDKAANNQVWNLAADVANNIQAGNPHADRFGNADVWRFVRGPARQVKASETGPSIPADSI
;
A
#
# COMPACT_ATOMS: atom_id res chain seq x y z
N ASP A 1 -7.72 51.43 -11.25
CA ASP A 1 -6.44 51.17 -10.57
C ASP A 1 -5.66 50.06 -11.25
N ALA A 2 -4.72 50.45 -12.10
CA ALA A 2 -3.85 49.54 -12.82
C ALA A 2 -2.70 49.11 -11.91
N ALA A 3 -2.57 47.80 -11.68
CA ALA A 3 -1.43 47.21 -10.97
C ALA A 3 -0.13 47.48 -11.76
N THR A 4 0.70 48.37 -11.24
CA THR A 4 2.04 48.65 -11.76
C THR A 4 2.87 47.36 -11.66
N LYS A 5 3.16 46.73 -12.80
CA LYS A 5 4.16 45.66 -12.86
C LYS A 5 5.51 46.23 -12.40
N ALA A 6 5.94 45.84 -11.21
CA ALA A 6 7.27 46.17 -10.71
C ALA A 6 8.33 45.42 -11.55
N ASN A 7 9.11 46.16 -12.32
CA ASN A 7 10.25 45.62 -13.05
C ASN A 7 11.44 45.54 -12.11
N VAL A 8 11.95 44.33 -11.86
CA VAL A 8 13.20 44.12 -11.12
C VAL A 8 14.37 44.24 -12.10
N VAL A 9 15.22 45.25 -11.90
CA VAL A 9 16.46 45.43 -12.67
C VAL A 9 17.63 44.89 -11.85
N TRP A 10 18.21 43.77 -12.31
CA TRP A 10 19.39 43.19 -11.68
C TRP A 10 20.65 43.93 -12.14
N HIS A 11 21.40 44.52 -11.21
CA HIS A 11 22.65 45.21 -11.51
C HIS A 11 23.85 44.37 -11.07
N ARG A 12 24.68 43.94 -12.03
CA ARG A 12 25.87 43.08 -11.84
C ARG A 12 25.57 41.76 -11.09
N PRO A 13 24.64 40.93 -11.59
CA PRO A 13 24.37 39.63 -11.02
C PRO A 13 25.63 38.74 -11.07
N ARG A 14 25.99 38.13 -9.94
CA ARG A 14 27.26 37.42 -9.76
C ARG A 14 27.18 36.34 -8.69
N LEU A 15 28.07 35.38 -8.78
CA LEU A 15 28.32 34.35 -7.78
C LEU A 15 29.53 34.75 -6.94
N GLU A 16 29.39 34.73 -5.62
CA GLU A 16 30.45 35.07 -4.67
C GLU A 16 30.72 33.88 -3.74
N ARG A 17 32.00 33.59 -3.51
CA ARG A 17 32.47 32.60 -2.53
C ARG A 17 33.66 33.19 -1.78
N ALA A 18 33.70 33.00 -0.46
CA ALA A 18 34.80 33.50 0.36
C ALA A 18 36.16 32.99 -0.15
N GLY A 19 37.11 33.92 -0.33
CA GLY A 19 38.46 33.61 -0.84
C GLY A 19 38.58 33.46 -2.35
N GLN A 20 37.53 33.72 -3.14
CA GLN A 20 37.57 33.70 -4.61
C GLN A 20 37.04 35.01 -5.22
N PRO A 21 37.54 35.42 -6.39
CA PRO A 21 37.02 36.59 -7.08
C PRO A 21 35.56 36.36 -7.52
N PRO A 22 34.68 37.38 -7.42
CA PRO A 22 33.29 37.29 -7.89
C PRO A 22 33.22 36.94 -9.37
N ARG A 23 32.36 35.98 -9.74
CA ARG A 23 32.11 35.59 -11.15
C ARG A 23 30.78 36.16 -11.62
N MET A 24 30.77 36.93 -12.70
CA MET A 24 29.53 37.51 -13.22
C MET A 24 28.65 36.43 -13.85
N LEU A 25 27.34 36.52 -13.66
CA LEU A 25 26.39 35.64 -14.35
C LEU A 25 26.36 35.88 -15.87
N ALA A 26 26.79 37.06 -16.33
CA ALA A 26 26.96 37.35 -17.76
C ALA A 26 28.02 36.45 -18.42
N ASP A 27 29.05 36.05 -17.66
CA ASP A 27 30.15 35.22 -18.13
C ASP A 27 29.86 33.73 -17.92
N TYR A 28 28.60 33.37 -17.61
CA TYR A 28 28.22 32.00 -17.27
C TYR A 28 28.69 31.01 -18.33
N ALA A 29 28.53 31.30 -19.62
CA ALA A 29 28.97 30.41 -20.70
C ALA A 29 30.45 30.03 -20.66
N GLU A 30 31.31 30.87 -20.07
CA GLU A 30 32.76 30.62 -19.99
C GLU A 30 33.11 29.61 -18.88
N PHE A 31 32.29 29.53 -17.83
CA PHE A 31 32.55 28.66 -16.67
C PHE A 31 31.44 27.63 -16.40
N ALA A 32 30.30 27.70 -17.07
CA ALA A 32 29.11 26.87 -16.82
C ALA A 32 29.44 25.38 -16.88
N LYS A 33 30.27 24.98 -17.84
CA LYS A 33 30.74 23.59 -18.00
C LYS A 33 31.37 22.98 -16.74
N ASP A 34 31.91 23.81 -15.84
CA ASP A 34 32.54 23.35 -14.60
C ASP A 34 31.49 23.13 -13.48
N PHE A 35 30.24 23.58 -13.68
CA PHE A 35 29.15 23.56 -12.68
C PHE A 35 27.86 22.91 -13.19
N GLU A 36 27.72 22.68 -14.50
CA GLU A 36 26.62 21.94 -15.08
C GLU A 36 26.85 20.43 -14.89
N LEU A 37 25.82 19.75 -14.36
CA LEU A 37 25.84 18.30 -14.19
C LEU A 37 25.56 17.66 -15.54
N ASP A 38 26.53 16.95 -16.10
CA ASP A 38 26.31 16.05 -17.21
C ASP A 38 25.62 14.77 -16.70
N TYR A 39 24.28 14.80 -16.66
CA TYR A 39 23.48 13.66 -16.24
C TYR A 39 23.73 12.43 -17.11
N ALA A 40 23.98 12.60 -18.42
CA ALA A 40 24.25 11.47 -19.30
C ALA A 40 25.58 10.78 -18.91
N ALA A 41 26.63 11.55 -18.64
CA ALA A 41 27.89 11.01 -18.13
C ALA A 41 27.75 10.41 -16.72
N LEU A 42 26.94 11.01 -15.84
CA LEU A 42 26.68 10.49 -14.49
C LEU A 42 25.93 9.15 -14.51
N PHE A 43 24.96 8.98 -15.40
CA PHE A 43 24.17 7.75 -15.53
C PHE A 43 24.79 6.72 -16.50
N ALA A 44 25.79 7.08 -17.30
CA ALA A 44 26.49 6.13 -18.19
C ALA A 44 27.12 4.93 -17.46
N GLY A 45 27.36 5.05 -16.15
CA GLY A 45 27.85 3.97 -15.30
C GLY A 45 26.76 3.17 -14.57
N SER A 46 25.48 3.51 -14.72
CA SER A 46 24.40 3.02 -13.85
C SER A 46 24.31 1.50 -13.79
N SER A 47 24.45 0.80 -14.91
CA SER A 47 24.44 -0.67 -14.93
C SER A 47 25.57 -1.28 -14.10
N ARG A 48 26.78 -0.69 -14.15
CA ARG A 48 27.94 -1.12 -13.36
C ARG A 48 27.75 -0.80 -11.87
N TYR A 49 27.23 0.39 -11.54
CA TYR A 49 26.90 0.72 -10.15
C TYR A 49 25.81 -0.19 -9.59
N LEU A 50 24.77 -0.50 -10.34
CA LEU A 50 23.72 -1.45 -9.93
C LEU A 50 24.28 -2.85 -9.70
N ALA A 51 25.15 -3.35 -10.59
CA ALA A 51 25.80 -4.65 -10.43
C ALA A 51 26.73 -4.68 -9.20
N ALA A 52 27.52 -3.62 -9.00
CA ALA A 52 28.40 -3.47 -7.85
C ALA A 52 27.63 -3.36 -6.53
N SER A 53 26.53 -2.60 -6.49
CA SER A 53 25.66 -2.50 -5.31
C SER A 53 24.99 -3.84 -4.97
N ARG A 54 24.59 -4.62 -5.98
CA ARG A 54 24.09 -5.99 -5.77
C ARG A 54 25.19 -6.88 -5.17
N GLU A 55 26.40 -6.85 -5.72
CA GLU A 55 27.51 -7.66 -5.18
C GLU A 55 27.86 -7.28 -3.74
N ALA A 56 27.93 -5.98 -3.45
CA ALA A 56 28.14 -5.47 -2.09
C ALA A 56 27.07 -5.96 -1.11
N ALA A 57 25.81 -6.01 -1.56
CA ALA A 57 24.72 -6.57 -0.76
C ALA A 57 24.96 -8.05 -0.40
N HIS A 58 25.46 -8.86 -1.35
CA HIS A 58 25.74 -10.29 -1.16
C HIS A 58 27.07 -10.59 -0.45
N GLN A 59 27.98 -9.62 -0.35
CA GLN A 59 29.31 -9.79 0.22
C GLN A 59 29.60 -8.70 1.28
N PRO A 60 28.83 -8.62 2.38
CA PRO A 60 28.95 -7.53 3.36
C PRO A 60 30.31 -7.47 4.08
N ASN A 61 31.08 -8.56 4.04
CA ASN A 61 32.41 -8.64 4.63
C ASN A 61 33.54 -8.19 3.69
N VAL A 62 33.23 -7.87 2.43
CA VAL A 62 34.21 -7.39 1.45
C VAL A 62 34.21 -5.86 1.43
N PRO A 63 35.39 -5.20 1.52
CA PRO A 63 35.48 -3.75 1.40
C PRO A 63 34.88 -3.23 0.09
N LEU A 64 34.09 -2.15 0.16
CA LEU A 64 33.47 -1.53 -1.02
C LEU A 64 34.50 -1.10 -2.07
N ALA A 65 35.68 -0.64 -1.66
CA ALA A 65 36.79 -0.30 -2.55
C ALA A 65 37.21 -1.48 -3.45
N ASP A 66 37.20 -2.71 -2.93
CA ASP A 66 37.56 -3.91 -3.70
C ASP A 66 36.48 -4.26 -4.72
N ILE A 67 35.21 -4.06 -4.35
CA ILE A 67 34.07 -4.26 -5.26
C ILE A 67 34.05 -3.18 -6.33
N ALA A 68 34.29 -1.92 -5.95
CA ALA A 68 34.40 -0.80 -6.87
C ALA A 68 35.48 -1.05 -7.94
N LYS A 69 36.65 -1.54 -7.51
CA LYS A 69 37.75 -1.93 -8.41
C LYS A 69 37.37 -3.06 -9.37
N ARG A 70 36.63 -4.09 -8.92
CA ARG A 70 36.16 -5.19 -9.79
C ARG A 70 35.21 -4.69 -10.88
N HIS A 71 34.32 -3.76 -10.52
CA HIS A 71 33.30 -3.23 -11.42
C HIS A 71 33.75 -2.00 -12.20
N GLY A 72 34.98 -1.51 -11.98
CA GLY A 72 35.51 -0.31 -12.64
C GLY A 72 34.67 0.93 -12.34
N VAL A 73 34.18 1.07 -11.11
CA VAL A 73 33.39 2.20 -10.63
C VAL A 73 34.12 2.96 -9.52
N ASP A 74 33.75 4.22 -9.32
CA ASP A 74 34.26 5.02 -8.21
C ASP A 74 33.68 4.56 -6.86
N ASP A 75 34.53 4.43 -5.84
CA ASP A 75 34.18 3.89 -4.51
C ASP A 75 33.24 4.84 -3.73
N ASP A 76 33.48 6.14 -3.78
CA ASP A 76 32.64 7.12 -3.06
C ASP A 76 31.24 7.20 -3.66
N TRP A 77 31.15 7.11 -4.99
CA TRP A 77 29.87 6.98 -5.66
C TRP A 77 29.22 5.64 -5.35
N LEU A 78 29.96 4.52 -5.34
CA LEU A 78 29.40 3.22 -5.02
C LEU A 78 28.79 3.20 -3.62
N ARG A 79 29.46 3.82 -2.64
CA ARG A 79 28.92 4.01 -1.29
C ARG A 79 27.56 4.72 -1.31
N ARG A 80 27.45 5.85 -2.02
CA ARG A 80 26.18 6.59 -2.16
C ARG A 80 25.10 5.76 -2.86
N TRP A 81 25.46 5.01 -3.89
CA TRP A 81 24.55 4.08 -4.57
C TRP A 81 24.06 2.98 -3.62
N THR A 82 24.95 2.39 -2.80
CA THR A 82 24.55 1.38 -1.80
C THR A 82 23.63 1.95 -0.71
N GLU A 83 23.90 3.18 -0.25
CA GLU A 83 23.06 3.88 0.73
C GLU A 83 21.69 4.26 0.15
N THR A 84 21.66 4.70 -1.12
CA THR A 84 20.42 5.13 -1.79
C THR A 84 19.55 3.95 -2.17
N LEU A 85 20.15 2.88 -2.69
CA LEU A 85 19.42 1.71 -3.16
C LEU A 85 19.02 0.74 -2.04
N ASP A 86 19.81 0.66 -0.95
CA ASP A 86 19.64 -0.31 0.16
C ASP A 86 19.34 -1.73 -0.35
N VAL A 87 20.08 -2.18 -1.37
CA VAL A 87 19.93 -3.52 -1.94
C VAL A 87 20.31 -4.55 -0.89
N ARG A 88 19.47 -5.57 -0.70
CA ARG A 88 19.73 -6.69 0.24
C ARG A 88 19.56 -8.03 -0.46
N PRO A 89 20.41 -9.04 -0.19
CA PRO A 89 20.28 -10.37 -0.77
C PRO A 89 18.88 -10.93 -0.57
N LEU A 90 18.27 -11.49 -1.62
CA LEU A 90 17.18 -12.42 -1.40
C LEU A 90 17.80 -13.63 -0.68
N GLY A 91 17.45 -13.85 0.59
CA GLY A 91 18.10 -14.88 1.38
C GLY A 91 17.98 -16.25 0.71
N ASP A 92 19.08 -16.99 0.66
CA ASP A 92 19.06 -18.42 0.38
C ASP A 92 18.10 -19.11 1.36
N HIS A 93 17.48 -20.19 0.89
CA HIS A 93 16.50 -21.01 1.61
C HIS A 93 17.07 -21.67 2.89
N GLY A 94 17.39 -20.88 3.93
CA GLY A 94 17.99 -21.42 5.15
C GLY A 94 18.54 -20.43 6.18
N SER A 95 17.75 -19.42 6.61
CA SER A 95 17.82 -18.66 7.91
C SER A 95 19.13 -17.93 8.31
N PRO A 96 19.08 -16.69 8.88
CA PRO A 96 18.20 -16.32 9.98
C PRO A 96 17.06 -15.37 9.61
N SER A 97 15.84 -15.74 10.03
CA SER A 97 14.68 -14.87 10.29
C SER A 97 14.05 -14.14 9.08
N ARG A 98 13.10 -14.81 8.42
CA ARG A 98 11.97 -14.14 7.72
C ARG A 98 11.27 -13.10 8.61
N SER A 99 11.36 -13.23 9.94
CA SER A 99 10.84 -12.31 10.94
C SER A 99 11.50 -10.93 11.03
N ALA A 100 12.59 -10.65 10.30
CA ALA A 100 13.28 -9.34 10.33
C ALA A 100 13.04 -8.48 9.07
N ARG A 101 12.41 -9.03 8.02
CA ARG A 101 11.96 -8.21 6.89
C ARG A 101 10.58 -7.68 7.21
N GLU A 102 10.55 -6.37 7.43
CA GLU A 102 9.33 -5.58 7.42
C GLU A 102 8.52 -5.89 6.14
N PRO A 103 7.31 -6.47 6.24
CA PRO A 103 6.58 -6.94 5.06
C PRO A 103 6.07 -5.75 4.24
N GLY A 104 5.91 -5.98 2.93
CA GLY A 104 5.27 -5.05 1.99
C GLY A 104 6.11 -3.85 1.56
N ARG A 105 5.65 -3.19 0.49
CA ARG A 105 6.22 -1.94 -0.03
C ARG A 105 5.74 -0.76 0.79
N THR A 106 6.65 0.00 1.41
CA THR A 106 6.31 1.17 2.22
C THR A 106 5.58 2.23 1.40
N VAL A 107 4.53 2.82 1.98
CA VAL A 107 3.74 3.91 1.42
C VAL A 107 3.45 4.96 2.49
N ALA A 108 3.09 6.17 2.07
CA ALA A 108 2.56 7.17 2.99
C ALA A 108 1.22 6.69 3.56
N ALA A 109 1.04 6.77 4.88
CA ALA A 109 -0.19 6.39 5.53
C ALA A 109 -1.26 7.46 5.28
N ALA A 110 -2.26 7.14 4.46
CA ALA A 110 -3.43 7.99 4.28
C ALA A 110 -4.27 8.04 5.58
N PRO A 111 -4.90 9.18 5.93
CA PRO A 111 -5.81 9.25 7.07
C PRO A 111 -6.99 8.29 6.89
N LEU A 112 -7.44 7.69 8.00
CA LEU A 112 -8.62 6.82 8.04
C LEU A 112 -9.68 7.47 8.91
N GLU A 113 -10.91 7.43 8.41
CA GLU A 113 -12.10 7.87 9.14
C GLU A 113 -13.03 6.69 9.32
N SER A 114 -13.54 6.49 10.53
CA SER A 114 -14.52 5.43 10.80
C SER A 114 -15.83 5.70 10.07
N LEU A 115 -16.48 4.62 9.62
CA LEU A 115 -17.89 4.66 9.23
C LEU A 115 -18.74 4.63 10.51
N ASP A 116 -19.27 5.79 10.89
CA ASP A 116 -19.80 6.06 12.24
C ASP A 116 -21.33 5.96 12.34
N THR A 117 -22.02 5.77 11.21
CA THR A 117 -23.48 5.75 11.14
C THR A 117 -23.97 4.38 10.72
N LYS A 118 -24.89 3.79 11.49
CA LYS A 118 -25.58 2.56 11.11
C LYS A 118 -26.45 2.81 9.87
N THR A 119 -26.43 1.90 8.92
CA THR A 119 -27.41 1.91 7.83
C THR A 119 -28.82 1.82 8.42
N PRO A 120 -29.81 2.53 7.85
CA PRO A 120 -31.19 2.42 8.29
C PRO A 120 -31.73 0.99 8.08
N PRO A 121 -32.71 0.54 8.87
CA PRO A 121 -33.37 -0.74 8.66
C PRO A 121 -33.98 -0.82 7.25
N ASN A 122 -33.82 -1.97 6.60
CA ASN A 122 -34.43 -2.25 5.30
C ASN A 122 -35.49 -3.35 5.46
N ASN A 123 -36.77 -2.99 5.36
CA ASN A 123 -37.87 -3.96 5.54
C ASN A 123 -37.93 -5.02 4.43
N GLU A 124 -37.45 -4.72 3.23
CA GLU A 124 -37.41 -5.68 2.11
C GLU A 124 -36.23 -6.64 2.26
N ARG A 125 -35.18 -6.22 2.97
CA ARG A 125 -33.93 -6.96 3.16
C ARG A 125 -33.44 -6.84 4.61
N PRO A 126 -34.19 -7.38 5.59
CA PRO A 126 -33.93 -7.14 7.01
C PRO A 126 -32.59 -7.70 7.52
N THR A 127 -32.01 -8.66 6.79
CA THR A 127 -30.71 -9.25 7.11
C THR A 127 -29.54 -8.41 6.60
N ILE A 128 -29.80 -7.37 5.78
CA ILE A 128 -28.78 -6.48 5.23
C ILE A 128 -28.60 -5.28 6.15
N ASN A 129 -27.47 -5.26 6.83
CA ASN A 129 -27.14 -4.22 7.80
C ASN A 129 -25.69 -3.78 7.61
N GLY A 130 -25.33 -2.58 8.04
CA GLY A 130 -24.01 -2.05 7.79
C GLY A 130 -23.69 -0.72 8.45
N TRP A 131 -22.61 -0.12 7.96
CA TRP A 131 -22.07 1.17 8.37
C TRP A 131 -21.80 2.07 7.16
N GLN A 132 -22.07 3.35 7.32
CA GLN A 132 -21.84 4.43 6.34
C GLN A 132 -21.36 5.69 7.10
N PRO A 133 -20.82 6.71 6.43
CA PRO A 133 -20.51 7.97 7.10
C PRO A 133 -21.78 8.77 7.44
N ALA A 134 -21.70 9.62 8.46
CA ALA A 134 -22.75 10.57 8.76
C ALA A 134 -23.07 11.47 7.55
N GLY A 135 -24.34 11.50 7.14
CA GLY A 135 -24.84 12.39 6.08
C GLY A 135 -24.60 11.92 4.65
N ALA A 136 -24.10 10.70 4.42
CA ALA A 136 -23.99 10.13 3.07
C ALA A 136 -24.25 8.61 3.07
N GLU A 137 -24.69 8.09 1.92
CA GLU A 137 -24.97 6.65 1.73
C GLU A 137 -23.74 5.84 1.30
N LEU A 138 -22.70 6.53 0.78
CA LEU A 138 -21.43 5.94 0.37
C LEU A 138 -20.25 6.77 0.91
N PRO A 139 -19.06 6.16 1.09
CA PRO A 139 -18.80 4.72 1.00
C PRO A 139 -19.51 3.91 2.09
N ILE A 140 -19.72 2.61 1.86
CA ILE A 140 -20.51 1.75 2.76
C ILE A 140 -19.86 0.37 2.93
N VAL A 141 -20.05 -0.21 4.11
CA VAL A 141 -19.85 -1.65 4.36
C VAL A 141 -21.16 -2.23 4.83
N ILE A 142 -21.61 -3.31 4.19
CA ILE A 142 -22.80 -4.07 4.57
C ILE A 142 -22.46 -5.54 4.79
N SER A 143 -23.25 -6.23 5.60
CA SER A 143 -23.24 -7.69 5.68
C SER A 143 -24.64 -8.25 5.43
N ASN A 144 -24.69 -9.54 5.11
CA ASN A 144 -25.91 -10.32 5.08
C ASN A 144 -25.89 -11.34 6.21
N SER A 145 -26.72 -11.14 7.24
CA SER A 145 -26.81 -12.06 8.38
C SER A 145 -27.70 -13.28 8.13
N GLY A 146 -28.35 -13.38 6.97
CA GLY A 146 -29.26 -14.45 6.62
C GLY A 146 -28.61 -15.59 5.83
N ASP A 147 -29.41 -16.63 5.60
CA ASP A 147 -29.01 -17.88 4.94
C ASP A 147 -29.18 -17.88 3.41
N GLU A 148 -29.73 -16.80 2.85
CA GLU A 148 -29.97 -16.66 1.41
C GLU A 148 -29.07 -15.61 0.76
N THR A 149 -28.79 -15.79 -0.53
CA THR A 149 -28.14 -14.74 -1.33
C THR A 149 -29.13 -13.63 -1.67
N LEU A 150 -28.78 -12.38 -1.36
CA LEU A 150 -29.59 -11.20 -1.65
C LEU A 150 -28.91 -10.29 -2.70
N HIS A 151 -29.64 -9.30 -3.22
CA HIS A 151 -29.16 -8.39 -4.25
C HIS A 151 -29.37 -6.93 -3.83
N VAL A 152 -28.31 -6.18 -3.52
CA VAL A 152 -28.40 -4.81 -2.98
C VAL A 152 -27.45 -3.80 -3.64
N PRO A 153 -27.75 -3.35 -4.87
CA PRO A 153 -28.35 -4.11 -5.97
C PRO A 153 -27.44 -5.25 -6.48
N GLY A 154 -26.17 -5.30 -6.06
CA GLY A 154 -25.23 -6.38 -6.36
C GLY A 154 -25.42 -7.60 -5.46
N ARG A 155 -24.92 -8.76 -5.90
CA ARG A 155 -25.04 -10.03 -5.17
C ARG A 155 -24.28 -9.99 -3.84
N ILE A 156 -24.94 -10.33 -2.75
CA ILE A 156 -24.29 -10.62 -1.46
C ILE A 156 -24.72 -12.01 -0.97
N GLY A 157 -23.75 -12.90 -0.82
CA GLY A 157 -23.96 -14.24 -0.32
C GLY A 157 -24.40 -14.28 1.14
N PRO A 158 -24.87 -15.44 1.63
CA PRO A 158 -25.21 -15.62 3.03
C PRO A 158 -23.97 -15.50 3.92
N HIS A 159 -24.13 -14.83 5.06
CA HIS A 159 -23.06 -14.58 6.03
C HIS A 159 -21.81 -13.93 5.42
N GLN A 160 -21.97 -13.10 4.38
CA GLN A 160 -20.87 -12.38 3.73
C GLN A 160 -20.87 -10.90 4.08
N VAL A 161 -19.73 -10.26 3.81
CA VAL A 161 -19.52 -8.81 3.92
C VAL A 161 -19.24 -8.26 2.53
N ALA A 162 -19.84 -7.12 2.21
CA ALA A 162 -19.59 -6.40 0.98
C ALA A 162 -19.31 -4.92 1.25
N MET A 163 -18.54 -4.31 0.36
CA MET A 163 -18.14 -2.91 0.46
C MET A 163 -18.39 -2.19 -0.85
N HIS A 164 -18.70 -0.91 -0.78
CA HIS A 164 -18.84 -0.07 -1.96
C HIS A 164 -18.12 1.29 -1.75
N PRO A 165 -17.14 1.63 -2.61
CA PRO A 165 -16.38 2.87 -2.51
C PRO A 165 -17.14 4.07 -3.13
N THR A 166 -16.48 5.22 -3.14
CA THR A 166 -16.84 6.38 -3.98
C THR A 166 -15.65 6.74 -4.89
N PRO A 167 -15.82 7.60 -5.90
CA PRO A 167 -14.72 8.02 -6.78
C PRO A 167 -13.54 8.68 -6.06
N GLN A 168 -13.78 9.28 -4.88
CA GLN A 168 -12.77 10.00 -4.10
C GLN A 168 -12.36 9.27 -2.83
N GLN A 169 -13.06 8.19 -2.45
CA GLN A 169 -12.82 7.50 -1.19
C GLN A 169 -12.92 5.99 -1.33
N PHE A 170 -11.87 5.29 -0.90
CA PHE A 170 -11.94 3.86 -0.69
C PHE A 170 -12.71 3.54 0.57
N VAL A 171 -13.07 2.27 0.70
CA VAL A 171 -13.66 1.66 1.89
C VAL A 171 -12.88 0.42 2.29
N ALA A 172 -12.74 0.15 3.58
CA ALA A 172 -11.94 -0.97 4.05
C ALA A 172 -12.49 -1.63 5.32
N ALA A 173 -12.24 -2.94 5.44
CA ALA A 173 -12.24 -3.64 6.73
C ALA A 173 -10.80 -3.69 7.27
N VAL A 174 -10.66 -3.40 8.56
CA VAL A 174 -9.39 -3.37 9.27
C VAL A 174 -9.41 -4.42 10.37
N TRP A 175 -8.45 -5.34 10.33
CA TRP A 175 -8.12 -6.21 11.45
C TRP A 175 -7.06 -5.54 12.32
N THR A 176 -7.33 -5.34 13.60
CA THR A 176 -6.38 -4.84 14.60
C THR A 176 -5.87 -6.03 15.40
N SER A 177 -4.56 -6.26 15.38
CA SER A 177 -3.97 -7.43 16.02
C SER A 177 -4.19 -7.42 17.54
N PRO A 178 -4.88 -8.42 18.11
CA PRO A 178 -4.99 -8.57 19.56
C PRO A 178 -3.74 -9.23 20.17
N ILE A 179 -2.84 -9.75 19.33
CA ILE A 179 -1.64 -10.50 19.72
C ILE A 179 -0.35 -9.81 19.28
N ALA A 180 0.77 -10.19 19.89
CA ALA A 180 2.08 -10.05 19.29
C ALA A 180 2.54 -11.43 18.82
N GLY A 181 2.96 -11.56 17.57
CA GLY A 181 3.32 -12.87 17.00
C GLY A 181 3.40 -12.84 15.48
N ARG A 182 3.40 -14.02 14.86
CA ARG A 182 3.41 -14.15 13.41
C ARG A 182 2.02 -14.51 12.89
N VAL A 183 1.65 -13.95 11.76
CA VAL A 183 0.36 -14.16 11.10
C VAL A 183 0.56 -14.36 9.61
N ARG A 184 -0.41 -15.01 8.97
CA ARG A 184 -0.57 -15.07 7.52
C ARG A 184 -1.95 -14.56 7.14
N ILE A 185 -2.11 -14.05 5.92
CA ILE A 185 -3.37 -13.49 5.42
C ILE A 185 -3.86 -14.28 4.21
N GLU A 186 -5.16 -14.51 4.16
CA GLU A 186 -5.88 -14.96 2.97
C GLU A 186 -7.03 -13.98 2.72
N ALA A 187 -7.18 -13.51 1.48
CA ALA A 187 -8.27 -12.63 1.10
C ALA A 187 -8.88 -13.01 -0.26
N THR A 188 -10.19 -12.88 -0.37
CA THR A 188 -10.95 -13.02 -1.62
C THR A 188 -11.69 -11.72 -1.89
N ILE A 189 -11.62 -11.24 -3.13
CA ILE A 189 -12.30 -10.03 -3.59
C ILE A 189 -13.15 -10.43 -4.80
N ALA A 190 -14.46 -10.25 -4.72
CA ALA A 190 -15.40 -10.63 -5.78
C ALA A 190 -16.31 -9.44 -6.14
N HIS A 191 -16.25 -9.01 -7.40
CA HIS A 191 -17.11 -7.94 -7.90
C HIS A 191 -18.55 -8.45 -7.99
N ALA A 192 -19.48 -7.77 -7.31
CA ALA A 192 -20.84 -8.29 -7.09
C ALA A 192 -21.83 -7.98 -8.22
N HIS A 193 -21.42 -7.23 -9.23
CA HIS A 193 -22.27 -6.83 -10.36
C HIS A 193 -21.70 -7.34 -11.69
N PRO A 194 -22.08 -8.53 -12.16
CA PRO A 194 -21.52 -9.07 -13.41
C PRO A 194 -21.95 -8.32 -14.68
N ALA A 195 -22.96 -7.45 -14.60
CA ALA A 195 -23.60 -6.83 -15.76
C ALA A 195 -23.31 -5.33 -15.95
N CYS A 196 -22.69 -4.65 -14.98
CA CYS A 196 -22.42 -3.20 -15.06
C CYS A 196 -21.22 -2.78 -14.21
N GLY A 197 -20.59 -1.67 -14.60
CA GLY A 197 -19.37 -1.15 -13.96
C GLY A 197 -18.11 -1.45 -14.78
N ASN A 198 -16.95 -1.06 -14.25
CA ASN A 198 -15.62 -1.36 -14.82
C ASN A 198 -14.76 -2.24 -13.89
N GLY A 199 -15.33 -2.66 -12.75
CA GLY A 199 -14.61 -3.41 -11.73
C GLY A 199 -13.97 -2.50 -10.68
N VAL A 200 -13.15 -3.05 -9.79
CA VAL A 200 -12.61 -2.34 -8.63
C VAL A 200 -11.10 -2.40 -8.55
N ALA A 201 -10.51 -1.48 -7.80
CA ALA A 201 -9.16 -1.59 -7.27
C ALA A 201 -9.21 -2.14 -5.83
N TRP A 202 -8.17 -2.87 -5.41
CA TRP A 202 -8.08 -3.39 -4.05
C TRP A 202 -6.63 -3.47 -3.58
N TRP A 203 -6.43 -3.46 -2.26
CA TRP A 203 -5.13 -3.75 -1.66
C TRP A 203 -5.22 -4.25 -0.22
N LEU A 204 -4.16 -4.95 0.19
CA LEU A 204 -3.84 -5.28 1.57
C LEU A 204 -2.74 -4.36 2.07
N GLU A 205 -2.94 -3.74 3.24
CA GLU A 205 -1.98 -2.79 3.83
C GLU A 205 -1.74 -3.12 5.30
N LEU A 206 -0.47 -3.27 5.69
CA LEU A 206 -0.07 -3.26 7.10
C LEU A 206 0.15 -1.83 7.56
N ARG A 207 -0.45 -1.47 8.69
CA ARG A 207 -0.27 -0.20 9.38
C ARG A 207 0.28 -0.41 10.78
N ARG A 208 1.30 0.38 11.07
CA ARG A 208 1.96 0.53 12.36
C ARG A 208 2.05 2.02 12.69
N PRO A 209 2.33 2.41 13.96
CA PRO A 209 2.30 3.81 14.37
C PRO A 209 3.09 4.79 13.50
N GLN A 210 4.18 4.34 12.84
CA GLN A 210 5.04 5.19 12.02
C GLN A 210 5.19 4.69 10.58
N ARG A 211 4.43 3.67 10.16
CA ARG A 211 4.64 3.01 8.86
C ARG A 211 3.33 2.44 8.30
N ALA A 212 3.10 2.67 7.01
CA ALA A 212 2.15 1.90 6.21
C ALA A 212 2.91 1.15 5.11
N ALA A 213 2.50 -0.08 4.83
CA ALA A 213 3.13 -0.92 3.82
C ALA A 213 2.09 -1.77 3.08
N VAL A 214 2.13 -1.70 1.75
CA VAL A 214 1.27 -2.49 0.88
C VAL A 214 1.81 -3.90 0.80
N LEU A 215 1.00 -4.87 1.22
CA LEU A 215 1.34 -6.29 1.21
C LEU A 215 0.98 -6.96 -0.11
N ALA A 216 -0.16 -6.56 -0.70
CA ALA A 216 -0.64 -7.00 -2.00
C ALA A 216 -1.60 -5.94 -2.56
N GLU A 217 -1.69 -5.80 -3.88
CA GLU A 217 -2.63 -4.89 -4.53
C GLU A 217 -2.98 -5.37 -5.94
N GLY A 218 -4.11 -4.92 -6.46
CA GLY A 218 -4.50 -5.23 -7.81
C GLY A 218 -5.76 -4.52 -8.26
N VAL A 219 -6.12 -4.78 -9.51
CA VAL A 219 -7.42 -4.43 -10.08
C VAL A 219 -8.19 -5.71 -10.38
N LEU A 220 -9.51 -5.63 -10.31
CA LEU A 220 -10.43 -6.71 -10.58
C LEU A 220 -11.38 -6.24 -11.68
N ASP A 221 -11.47 -6.97 -12.78
CA ASP A 221 -12.42 -6.63 -13.83
C ASP A 221 -13.86 -6.95 -13.42
N LEU A 222 -14.79 -6.33 -14.12
CA LEU A 222 -16.24 -6.54 -14.02
C LEU A 222 -16.62 -8.01 -13.83
N GLY A 223 -17.40 -8.29 -12.77
CA GLY A 223 -17.98 -9.61 -12.49
C GLY A 223 -16.96 -10.72 -12.16
N LYS A 224 -15.67 -10.41 -12.07
CA LYS A 224 -14.63 -11.39 -11.74
C LYS A 224 -14.44 -11.52 -10.24
N GLN A 225 -13.66 -12.53 -9.86
CA GLN A 225 -13.14 -12.75 -8.52
C GLN A 225 -11.63 -12.96 -8.57
N THR A 226 -10.93 -12.52 -7.53
CA THR A 226 -9.53 -12.85 -7.27
C THR A 226 -9.32 -13.32 -5.84
N GLN A 227 -8.26 -14.09 -5.64
CA GLN A 227 -7.78 -14.54 -4.33
C GLN A 227 -6.32 -14.16 -4.18
N THR A 228 -5.93 -13.76 -2.98
CA THR A 228 -4.55 -13.44 -2.64
C THR A 228 -4.21 -14.01 -1.27
N ALA A 229 -2.94 -14.34 -1.09
CA ALA A 229 -2.38 -14.70 0.21
C ALA A 229 -1.13 -13.87 0.48
N VAL A 230 -0.90 -13.54 1.75
CA VAL A 230 0.36 -12.95 2.21
C VAL A 230 1.00 -13.99 3.13
N ASP A 231 2.22 -14.38 2.77
CA ASP A 231 3.05 -15.26 3.57
C ASP A 231 3.28 -14.69 4.97
N GLU A 232 3.77 -15.55 5.86
CA GLU A 232 3.99 -15.24 7.27
C GLU A 232 4.79 -13.96 7.52
N PHE A 233 4.27 -13.08 8.38
CA PHE A 233 4.95 -11.89 8.87
C PHE A 233 4.62 -11.57 10.33
N THR A 234 5.49 -10.80 10.97
CA THR A 234 5.34 -10.41 12.39
C THR A 234 4.38 -9.23 12.55
N VAL A 235 3.54 -9.28 13.57
CA VAL A 235 2.68 -8.19 14.04
C VAL A 235 2.91 -7.96 15.53
N ALA A 236 2.85 -6.69 15.95
CA ALA A 236 2.68 -6.32 17.34
C ALA A 236 1.19 -6.19 17.69
N LYS A 237 0.86 -6.25 18.99
CA LYS A 237 -0.50 -5.93 19.43
C LYS A 237 -0.82 -4.48 19.07
N GLY A 238 -1.94 -4.25 18.41
CA GLY A 238 -2.36 -2.94 17.91
C GLY A 238 -1.90 -2.61 16.49
N ASP A 239 -1.02 -3.41 15.88
CA ASP A 239 -0.79 -3.32 14.43
C ASP A 239 -2.11 -3.61 13.69
N ALA A 240 -2.32 -2.92 12.57
CA ALA A 240 -3.55 -3.04 11.81
C ALA A 240 -3.27 -3.56 10.40
N VAL A 241 -4.12 -4.45 9.89
CA VAL A 241 -4.09 -4.88 8.49
C VAL A 241 -5.42 -4.56 7.84
N LEU A 242 -5.38 -3.83 6.74
CA LEU A 242 -6.54 -3.37 6.00
C LEU A 242 -6.72 -4.19 4.73
N LEU A 243 -7.95 -4.58 4.44
CA LEU A 243 -8.40 -4.95 3.10
C LEU A 243 -9.27 -3.81 2.58
N ALA A 244 -8.78 -3.09 1.58
CA ALA A 244 -9.46 -1.94 0.98
C ALA A 244 -10.00 -2.26 -0.41
N VAL A 245 -11.14 -1.66 -0.74
CA VAL A 245 -11.79 -1.63 -2.05
C VAL A 245 -11.95 -0.18 -2.47
N ASP A 246 -11.60 0.13 -3.71
CA ASP A 246 -11.63 1.48 -4.27
C ASP A 246 -12.19 1.51 -5.70
N ALA A 247 -12.68 2.68 -6.10
CA ALA A 247 -13.28 2.95 -7.40
C ALA A 247 -12.20 2.93 -8.50
N ARG A 248 -12.22 1.91 -9.35
CA ARG A 248 -11.25 1.80 -10.46
C ARG A 248 -11.46 2.95 -11.43
N ASP A 249 -10.39 3.65 -11.79
CA ASP A 249 -10.45 4.80 -12.70
C ASP A 249 -11.43 5.91 -12.22
N ALA A 250 -11.65 6.01 -10.91
CA ALA A 250 -12.65 6.89 -10.28
C ALA A 250 -14.09 6.63 -10.74
N ASN A 251 -14.36 5.47 -11.36
CA ASN A 251 -15.69 4.98 -11.63
C ASN A 251 -16.10 4.06 -10.47
N HIS A 252 -17.28 4.32 -9.90
CA HIS A 252 -17.85 3.56 -8.79
C HIS A 252 -19.21 2.94 -9.15
N VAL A 253 -19.61 3.02 -10.43
CA VAL A 253 -20.92 2.53 -10.85
C VAL A 253 -20.93 1.01 -10.74
N CYS A 254 -21.85 0.47 -9.94
CA CYS A 254 -22.00 -0.97 -9.72
C CYS A 254 -20.76 -1.62 -9.07
N ASP A 255 -20.14 -0.99 -8.07
CA ASP A 255 -18.88 -1.48 -7.47
C ASP A 255 -19.03 -2.12 -6.09
N LEU A 256 -20.24 -2.59 -5.77
CA LEU A 256 -20.41 -3.47 -4.62
C LEU A 256 -19.47 -4.67 -4.80
N THR A 257 -18.68 -4.93 -3.78
CA THR A 257 -17.62 -5.94 -3.81
C THR A 257 -17.74 -6.80 -2.56
N GLU A 258 -18.03 -8.08 -2.75
CA GLU A 258 -18.01 -9.08 -1.68
C GLU A 258 -16.55 -9.39 -1.31
N VAL A 259 -16.25 -9.38 -0.02
CA VAL A 259 -14.89 -9.59 0.49
C VAL A 259 -14.86 -10.69 1.55
N ALA A 260 -13.88 -11.58 1.43
CA ALA A 260 -13.49 -12.49 2.50
C ALA A 260 -12.10 -12.08 2.97
N PHE A 261 -11.91 -11.94 4.28
CA PHE A 261 -10.64 -11.55 4.89
C PHE A 261 -10.37 -12.42 6.10
N GLN A 262 -9.28 -13.18 6.04
CA GLN A 262 -8.86 -14.10 7.07
C GLN A 262 -7.43 -13.80 7.50
N VAL A 263 -7.23 -13.74 8.81
CA VAL A 263 -5.91 -13.66 9.45
C VAL A 263 -5.75 -14.89 10.31
N SER A 264 -4.70 -15.67 10.07
CA SER A 264 -4.37 -16.85 10.88
C SER A 264 -3.09 -16.57 11.67
N ALA A 265 -3.14 -16.78 12.98
CA ALA A 265 -1.94 -16.88 13.79
C ALA A 265 -1.09 -18.06 13.29
N VAL A 266 0.22 -17.91 13.32
CA VAL A 266 1.16 -19.00 13.09
C VAL A 266 1.69 -19.46 14.43
N ALA A 267 1.28 -20.65 14.85
CA ALA A 267 1.74 -21.26 16.08
C ALA A 267 3.25 -21.57 16.01
N GLU A 268 3.99 -21.16 17.04
CA GLU A 268 5.40 -21.59 17.22
C GLU A 268 5.49 -23.03 17.71
N ASP A 269 4.56 -23.44 18.56
CA ASP A 269 4.44 -24.80 19.08
C ASP A 269 3.17 -25.46 18.56
N LYS A 270 3.26 -26.75 18.18
CA LYS A 270 2.10 -27.54 17.74
C LYS A 270 0.99 -27.69 18.80
N ALA A 271 1.27 -27.33 20.06
CA ALA A 271 0.31 -27.32 21.17
C ALA A 271 -0.41 -25.97 21.35
N ALA A 272 0.03 -24.91 20.67
CA ALA A 272 -0.63 -23.60 20.73
C ALA A 272 -1.88 -23.56 19.83
N ASN A 273 -2.94 -22.91 20.31
CA ASN A 273 -4.17 -22.76 19.55
C ASN A 273 -3.93 -21.95 18.28
N ASN A 274 -4.21 -22.56 17.12
CA ASN A 274 -4.10 -21.91 15.82
C ASN A 274 -5.30 -20.97 15.62
N GLN A 275 -5.22 -19.78 16.19
CA GLN A 275 -6.32 -18.80 16.17
C GLN A 275 -6.51 -18.25 14.76
N VAL A 276 -7.76 -18.24 14.30
CA VAL A 276 -8.15 -17.71 12.98
C VAL A 276 -9.21 -16.65 13.17
N TRP A 277 -8.88 -15.41 12.82
CA TRP A 277 -9.84 -14.32 12.67
C TRP A 277 -10.37 -14.36 11.25
N ASN A 278 -11.68 -14.42 11.11
CA ASN A 278 -12.34 -14.47 9.81
C ASN A 278 -13.46 -13.43 9.84
N LEU A 279 -13.33 -12.40 8.99
CA LEU A 279 -14.21 -11.24 8.97
C LEU A 279 -15.69 -11.65 8.96
N ALA A 280 -16.06 -12.50 8.00
CA ALA A 280 -17.43 -12.94 7.81
C ALA A 280 -17.98 -13.62 9.08
N ALA A 281 -17.27 -14.61 9.62
CA ALA A 281 -17.74 -15.33 10.79
C ALA A 281 -17.62 -14.54 12.11
N ASP A 282 -16.85 -13.43 12.15
CA ASP A 282 -16.81 -12.52 13.31
C ASP A 282 -17.88 -11.43 13.27
N VAL A 283 -18.25 -10.95 12.08
CA VAL A 283 -19.07 -9.73 11.95
C VAL A 283 -20.38 -9.89 11.19
N ALA A 284 -20.52 -10.86 10.28
CA ALA A 284 -21.61 -10.82 9.29
C ALA A 284 -23.00 -10.92 9.93
N ASN A 285 -23.10 -11.63 11.07
CA ASN A 285 -24.36 -11.88 11.77
C ASN A 285 -24.84 -10.69 12.61
N ASN A 286 -23.95 -9.76 12.95
CA ASN A 286 -24.25 -8.67 13.87
C ASN A 286 -23.37 -7.43 13.63
N ILE A 287 -23.06 -7.11 12.37
CA ILE A 287 -22.09 -6.05 12.00
C ILE A 287 -22.32 -4.71 12.71
N GLN A 288 -23.57 -4.39 13.05
CA GLN A 288 -23.96 -3.16 13.77
C GLN A 288 -23.82 -3.24 15.31
N ALA A 289 -23.23 -4.30 15.86
CA ALA A 289 -22.94 -4.43 17.29
C ALA A 289 -21.90 -3.39 17.74
N GLY A 290 -20.99 -2.97 16.85
CA GLY A 290 -20.06 -1.89 17.08
C GLY A 290 -19.19 -1.62 15.85
N ASN A 291 -18.64 -0.42 15.78
CA ASN A 291 -17.51 -0.08 14.92
C ASN A 291 -16.58 0.86 15.71
N PRO A 292 -15.58 0.33 16.43
CA PRO A 292 -15.01 -1.01 16.30
C PRO A 292 -15.90 -2.18 16.76
N HIS A 293 -15.70 -3.34 16.15
CA HIS A 293 -16.40 -4.60 16.42
C HIS A 293 -15.46 -5.62 17.08
N ALA A 294 -15.97 -6.38 18.04
CA ALA A 294 -15.22 -7.44 18.71
C ALA A 294 -14.99 -8.66 17.78
N ASP A 295 -14.01 -9.50 18.09
CA ASP A 295 -13.92 -10.84 17.49
C ASP A 295 -14.79 -11.86 18.26
N ARG A 296 -14.93 -13.08 17.73
CA ARG A 296 -15.64 -14.16 18.42
C ARG A 296 -14.90 -14.74 19.63
N PHE A 297 -13.65 -14.33 19.85
CA PHE A 297 -12.79 -14.82 20.93
C PHE A 297 -12.83 -13.91 22.17
N GLY A 298 -13.63 -12.84 22.13
CA GLY A 298 -13.82 -11.91 23.24
C GLY A 298 -12.83 -10.75 23.26
N ASN A 299 -12.00 -10.59 22.23
CA ASN A 299 -11.17 -9.40 22.08
C ASN A 299 -12.03 -8.25 21.55
N ALA A 300 -12.07 -7.15 22.29
CA ALA A 300 -12.70 -5.92 21.85
C ALA A 300 -11.90 -5.29 20.69
N ASP A 301 -12.59 -4.49 19.87
CA ASP A 301 -12.01 -3.59 18.87
C ASP A 301 -11.09 -4.23 17.80
N VAL A 302 -11.30 -5.50 17.48
CA VAL A 302 -10.52 -6.25 16.49
C VAL A 302 -10.86 -5.83 15.07
N TRP A 303 -12.14 -5.62 14.75
CA TRP A 303 -12.58 -5.26 13.41
C TRP A 303 -13.02 -3.80 13.37
N ARG A 304 -12.62 -3.06 12.33
CA ARG A 304 -13.10 -1.69 12.07
C ARG A 304 -13.48 -1.51 10.62
N PHE A 305 -14.48 -0.70 10.36
CA PHE A 305 -14.89 -0.30 9.02
C PHE A 305 -14.57 1.18 8.84
N VAL A 306 -13.75 1.48 7.84
CA VAL A 306 -13.18 2.80 7.64
C VAL A 306 -13.27 3.22 6.18
N ARG A 307 -13.12 4.52 5.95
CA ARG A 307 -12.88 5.11 4.64
C ARG A 307 -11.58 5.93 4.66
N GLY A 308 -11.05 6.20 3.49
CA GLY A 308 -9.90 7.10 3.31
C GLY A 308 -9.85 7.64 1.87
N PRO A 309 -8.92 8.56 1.57
CA PRO A 309 -8.81 9.12 0.23
C PRO A 309 -8.45 8.04 -0.79
N ALA A 310 -9.12 8.07 -1.94
CA ALA A 310 -8.90 7.14 -3.05
C ALA A 310 -7.42 7.09 -3.46
N ARG A 311 -6.99 5.91 -3.91
CA ARG A 311 -5.62 5.60 -4.25
C ARG A 311 -5.56 4.95 -5.63
N GLN A 312 -4.75 5.53 -6.51
CA GLN A 312 -4.53 4.96 -7.83
C GLN A 312 -3.73 3.66 -7.73
N VAL A 313 -4.38 2.54 -8.08
CA VAL A 313 -3.76 1.22 -8.26
C VAL A 313 -3.72 0.94 -9.75
N LYS A 314 -2.53 0.77 -10.31
CA LYS A 314 -2.37 0.37 -11.71
C LYS A 314 -2.47 -1.15 -11.81
N ALA A 315 -3.05 -1.64 -12.89
CA ALA A 315 -2.91 -3.04 -13.25
C ALA A 315 -1.42 -3.38 -13.31
N SER A 316 -1.02 -4.50 -12.70
CA SER A 316 0.34 -5.02 -12.86
C SER A 316 0.50 -5.44 -14.32
N GLU A 317 1.00 -4.53 -15.16
CA GLU A 317 1.81 -4.95 -16.29
C GLU A 317 2.96 -5.74 -15.67
N THR A 318 3.16 -6.97 -16.13
CA THR A 318 4.33 -7.81 -15.80
C THR A 318 5.52 -6.93 -15.45
N GLY A 319 6.01 -7.06 -14.21
CA GLY A 319 6.88 -6.10 -13.54
C GLY A 319 7.98 -5.55 -14.44
N PRO A 320 8.49 -4.33 -14.17
CA PRO A 320 9.22 -3.53 -15.15
C PRO A 320 10.27 -4.38 -15.88
N SER A 321 9.95 -4.80 -17.10
CA SER A 321 10.95 -5.34 -18.00
C SER A 321 11.77 -4.13 -18.40
N ILE A 322 12.96 -4.00 -17.83
CA ILE A 322 13.96 -3.10 -18.38
C ILE A 322 14.19 -3.58 -19.81
N PRO A 323 13.86 -2.78 -20.85
CA PRO A 323 14.22 -3.12 -22.22
C PRO A 323 15.71 -3.47 -22.28
N ALA A 324 16.10 -4.45 -23.09
CA ALA A 324 17.49 -4.85 -23.24
C ALA A 324 18.44 -3.69 -23.63
N ASP A 325 17.86 -2.56 -24.05
CA ASP A 325 18.53 -1.38 -24.59
C ASP A 325 18.40 -0.14 -23.70
N SER A 326 17.96 -0.28 -22.44
CA SER A 326 17.97 0.85 -21.50
C SER A 326 19.40 1.16 -21.03
N ILE A 327 19.94 2.23 -21.61
CA ILE A 327 21.23 2.86 -21.29
C ILE A 327 21.07 3.77 -20.06
#